data_AF-A0A6G3ZJ11-F1
#
_entry.id   AF-A0A6G3ZJ11-F1
#
_cell.length_a   1.000
_cell.length_b   1.000
_cell.length_c   1.000
_cell.angle_alpha   90.00
_cell.angle_beta   90.00
_cell.angle_gamma   90.00
#
_symmetry.space_group_name_H-M   'P 1'
#
loop_
_entity.id
_entity.type
_entity.pdbx_description
1 polymer ?
#
loop_
_entity_poly.entity_id
_entity_poly.type
_entity_poly.pdbx_seq_one_letter_code
_entity_poly.pdbx_strand_id
1 'polypeptide(L)'
;MPLERILALTTTLVLAGTFPVAVIAARGFRGAPFGSVLRPLPVVILAYIALNANVAVGVAVPPGYELVASAVATVAALVAAAHVLVLLTERRKL
;
A
#
# COMPACT_ATOMS: atom_id res chain seq x y z
N MET A 1 -3.88 18.33 -15.37
CA MET A 1 -3.00 18.71 -16.53
C MET A 1 -2.42 17.46 -17.21
N PRO A 2 -1.91 17.49 -18.46
CA PRO A 2 -1.39 16.27 -19.12
C PRO A 2 -0.21 15.63 -18.35
N LEU A 3 0.67 16.45 -17.76
CA LEU A 3 1.78 15.99 -16.93
C LEU A 3 1.31 15.17 -15.72
N GLU A 4 0.29 15.66 -15.02
CA GLU A 4 -0.30 15.00 -13.84
C GLU A 4 -0.85 13.61 -14.17
N ARG A 5 -1.53 13.45 -15.32
CA ARG A 5 -1.99 12.14 -15.80
C ARG A 5 -0.83 11.20 -16.09
N ILE A 6 0.23 11.69 -16.73
CA ILE A 6 1.42 10.88 -17.04
C ILE A 6 2.09 10.40 -15.75
N LEU A 7 2.22 11.28 -14.75
CA LEU A 7 2.78 10.92 -13.45
C LEU A 7 1.90 9.90 -12.72
N ALA A 8 0.58 10.11 -12.68
CA ALA A 8 -0.36 9.18 -12.07
C ALA A 8 -0.34 7.81 -12.75
N LEU A 9 -0.32 7.76 -14.08
CA LEU A 9 -0.18 6.52 -14.85
C LEU A 9 1.14 5.81 -14.54
N THR A 10 2.25 6.54 -14.55
CA THR A 10 3.58 5.97 -14.26
C THR A 10 3.64 5.39 -12.85
N THR A 11 3.18 6.15 -11.84
CA THR A 11 3.08 5.66 -10.46
C THR A 11 2.19 4.43 -10.36
N THR A 12 1.03 4.44 -11.04
CA THR A 12 0.10 3.30 -11.04
C THR A 12 0.74 2.06 -11.64
N LEU A 13 1.47 2.18 -12.75
CA LEU A 13 2.17 1.07 -13.39
C LEU A 13 3.28 0.49 -12.51
N VAL A 14 4.08 1.33 -11.87
CA VAL A 14 5.12 0.91 -10.93
C VAL A 14 4.51 0.17 -9.73
N LEU A 15 3.44 0.71 -9.16
CA LEU A 15 2.73 0.08 -8.04
C LEU A 15 2.09 -1.25 -8.46
N ALA A 16 1.48 -1.31 -9.64
CA ALA A 16 0.91 -2.53 -10.19
C ALA A 16 1.97 -3.62 -10.42
N GLY A 17 3.16 -3.25 -10.89
CA GLY A 17 4.30 -4.17 -11.00
C GLY A 17 4.85 -4.64 -9.65
N THR A 18 4.78 -3.78 -8.63
CA THR A 18 5.25 -4.08 -7.27
C THR A 18 4.24 -4.93 -6.49
N PHE A 19 2.95 -4.83 -6.80
CA PHE A 19 1.88 -5.53 -6.09
C PHE A 19 2.07 -7.06 -6.05
N PRO A 20 2.34 -7.77 -7.16
CA PRO A 20 2.64 -9.21 -7.13
C PRO A 20 3.80 -9.56 -6.20
N VAL A 21 4.88 -8.76 -6.23
CA VAL A 21 6.06 -8.96 -5.37
C VAL A 21 5.67 -8.84 -3.91
N ALA A 22 4.89 -7.83 -3.55
CA ALA A 22 4.39 -7.65 -2.18
C ALA A 22 3.48 -8.81 -1.74
N VAL A 23 2.62 -9.33 -2.61
CA VAL A 23 1.77 -10.49 -2.31
C VAL A 23 2.62 -11.74 -2.09
N ILE A 24 3.62 -11.97 -2.95
CA ILE A 24 4.55 -13.10 -2.82
C ILE A 24 5.33 -12.99 -1.50
N ALA A 25 5.88 -11.82 -1.19
CA ALA A 25 6.59 -11.58 0.07
C ALA A 25 5.68 -11.79 1.29
N ALA A 26 4.48 -11.20 1.28
CA ALA A 26 3.51 -11.34 2.37
C ALA A 26 3.09 -12.80 2.59
N ARG A 27 3.05 -13.63 1.54
CA ARG A 27 2.77 -15.07 1.63
C ARG A 27 3.99 -15.88 2.06
N GLY A 28 5.16 -15.62 1.48
CA GLY A 28 6.40 -16.34 1.76
C GLY A 28 6.89 -16.18 3.20
N PHE A 29 6.72 -14.99 3.78
CA PHE A 29 7.15 -14.70 5.14
C PHE A 29 6.07 -14.92 6.21
N ARG A 30 4.95 -15.61 5.91
CA ARG A 30 3.83 -15.77 6.87
C ARG A 30 4.22 -16.35 8.22
N GLY A 31 5.22 -17.24 8.27
CA GLY A 31 5.73 -17.86 9.50
C GLY A 31 6.98 -17.19 10.09
N ALA A 32 7.50 -16.13 9.46
CA ALA A 32 8.67 -15.42 9.95
C ALA A 32 8.28 -14.22 10.82
N PRO A 33 9.16 -13.75 11.73
CA PRO A 33 8.93 -12.53 12.52
C PRO A 33 8.59 -11.30 11.67
N PHE A 34 9.22 -11.18 10.49
CA PHE A 34 8.96 -10.12 9.51
C PHE A 34 7.62 -10.26 8.78
N GLY A 35 6.95 -11.41 8.88
CA GLY A 35 5.66 -11.64 8.23
C GLY A 35 4.58 -10.65 8.66
N SER A 36 4.59 -10.23 9.92
CA SER A 36 3.64 -9.25 10.45
C SER A 36 3.84 -7.86 9.85
N VAL A 37 5.09 -7.48 9.53
CA VAL A 37 5.44 -6.23 8.82
C VAL A 37 5.04 -6.26 7.35
N LEU A 38 5.17 -7.41 6.69
CA LEU A 38 4.95 -7.54 5.26
C LEU A 38 3.46 -7.72 4.91
N ARG A 39 2.65 -8.26 5.83
CA ARG A 39 1.21 -8.50 5.61
C ARG A 39 0.39 -7.26 5.21
N PRO A 40 0.61 -6.06 5.75
CA PRO A 40 -0.13 -4.86 5.35
C PRO A 40 0.32 -4.27 4.01
N LEU A 41 1.51 -4.60 3.51
CA LEU A 41 2.07 -3.98 2.29
C LEU A 41 1.20 -4.15 1.04
N PRO A 42 0.62 -5.33 0.74
CA PRO A 42 -0.31 -5.47 -0.37
C PRO A 42 -1.52 -4.52 -0.26
N VAL A 43 -2.02 -4.29 0.96
CA VAL A 43 -3.16 -3.39 1.20
C VAL A 43 -2.74 -1.94 0.95
N VAL A 44 -1.57 -1.54 1.43
CA VAL A 44 -1.00 -0.19 1.18
C VAL A 44 -0.87 0.05 -0.32
N ILE A 45 -0.24 -0.87 -1.05
CA ILE A 45 -0.01 -0.74 -2.49
C ILE A 45 -1.34 -0.68 -3.25
N LEU A 46 -2.30 -1.53 -2.91
CA LEU A 46 -3.62 -1.53 -3.55
C LEU A 46 -4.36 -0.21 -3.29
N ALA A 47 -4.31 0.32 -2.07
CA ALA A 47 -4.91 1.61 -1.75
C ALA A 47 -4.26 2.77 -2.53
N TYR A 48 -2.94 2.77 -2.72
CA TYR A 48 -2.27 3.76 -3.57
C TYR A 48 -2.58 3.60 -5.05
N ILE A 49 -2.74 2.38 -5.56
CA ILE A 49 -3.24 2.14 -6.92
C ILE A 49 -4.63 2.75 -7.06
N ALA A 50 -5.53 2.49 -6.12
CA ALA A 50 -6.89 3.00 -6.11
C ALA A 50 -6.92 4.55 -6.12
N LEU A 51 -6.03 5.20 -5.37
CA LEU A 51 -5.91 6.67 -5.33
C LEU A 51 -5.35 7.31 -6.60
N ASN A 52 -4.54 6.57 -7.37
CA ASN A 52 -3.96 7.11 -8.62
C ASN A 52 -4.77 6.72 -9.86
N ALA A 53 -5.59 5.68 -9.77
CA ALA A 53 -6.34 5.13 -10.90
C ALA A 53 -7.38 6.12 -11.47
N ASN A 54 -8.11 6.85 -10.61
CA ASN A 54 -9.08 7.86 -11.05
C ASN A 54 -8.40 8.98 -11.85
N VAL A 55 -7.26 9.47 -11.38
CA VAL A 55 -6.45 10.49 -12.07
C VAL A 55 -5.90 9.93 -13.39
N ALA A 56 -5.37 8.71 -13.36
CA ALA A 56 -4.80 8.03 -14.53
C ALA A 56 -5.83 7.80 -15.65
N VAL A 57 -7.05 7.36 -15.31
CA VAL A 57 -8.15 7.10 -16.27
C VAL A 57 -8.93 8.39 -16.59
N GLY A 58 -8.78 9.43 -15.78
CA GLY A 58 -9.46 10.71 -15.97
C GLY A 58 -10.94 10.68 -15.61
N VAL A 59 -11.33 9.81 -14.66
CA VAL A 59 -12.71 9.65 -14.20
C VAL A 59 -12.87 10.36 -12.86
N ALA A 60 -13.90 11.19 -12.74
CA ALA A 60 -14.27 11.81 -11.48
C ALA A 60 -14.87 10.76 -10.54
N VAL A 61 -14.39 10.73 -9.29
CA VAL A 61 -14.87 9.84 -8.24
C VAL A 61 -15.46 10.68 -7.09
N PRO A 62 -16.42 10.14 -6.32
CA PRO A 62 -16.97 10.84 -5.18
C PRO A 62 -15.89 11.15 -4.12
N PRO A 63 -15.97 12.28 -3.39
CA PRO A 63 -15.01 12.62 -2.33
C PRO A 63 -14.84 11.53 -1.26
N GLY A 64 -15.91 10.78 -0.98
CA GLY A 64 -15.87 9.65 -0.06
C GLY A 64 -14.92 8.53 -0.50
N TYR A 65 -14.73 8.33 -1.81
CA TYR A 65 -13.78 7.35 -2.33
C TYR A 65 -12.34 7.72 -1.97
N GLU A 66 -11.96 8.97 -2.21
CA GLU A 66 -10.61 9.47 -1.93
C GLU A 66 -10.33 9.43 -0.42
N LEU A 67 -11.32 9.80 0.40
CA LEU A 67 -11.22 9.76 1.85
C LEU A 67 -11.02 8.33 2.36
N VAL A 68 -11.80 7.37 1.86
CA VAL A 68 -11.67 5.95 2.26
C VAL A 68 -10.33 5.38 1.79
N ALA A 69 -9.96 5.58 0.53
CA ALA A 69 -8.72 5.03 -0.02
C ALA A 69 -7.47 5.62 0.67
N SER A 70 -7.47 6.93 0.95
CA SER A 70 -6.40 7.57 1.72
C SER A 70 -6.36 7.09 3.17
N ALA A 71 -7.50 6.98 3.86
CA ALA A 71 -7.54 6.44 5.21
C ALA A 71 -7.02 5.00 5.27
N VAL A 72 -7.40 4.14 4.33
CA VAL A 72 -6.91 2.76 4.25
C VAL A 72 -5.40 2.73 4.00
N ALA A 73 -4.89 3.55 3.07
CA ALA A 73 -3.47 3.66 2.79
C ALA A 73 -2.69 4.09 4.05
N THR A 74 -3.15 5.13 4.74
CA THR A 74 -2.52 5.66 5.95
C THR A 74 -2.55 4.64 7.09
N VAL A 75 -3.70 4.05 7.40
CA VAL A 75 -3.82 3.07 8.49
C VAL A 75 -2.97 1.84 8.20
N ALA A 76 -3.00 1.30 6.99
CA ALA A 76 -2.19 0.13 6.64
C ALA A 76 -0.68 0.43 6.72
N ALA A 77 -0.25 1.63 6.34
CA ALA A 77 1.13 2.08 6.47
C ALA A 77 1.55 2.23 7.95
N LEU A 78 0.68 2.81 8.79
CA LEU A 78 0.92 2.91 10.23
C LEU A 78 1.01 1.54 10.89
N VAL A 79 0.15 0.59 10.50
CA VAL A 79 0.21 -0.79 10.99
C VAL A 79 1.52 -1.45 10.58
N ALA A 80 1.98 -1.29 9.34
CA ALA A 80 3.28 -1.81 8.92
C ALA A 80 4.43 -1.20 9.75
N ALA A 81 4.43 0.13 9.92
CA ALA A 81 5.43 0.85 10.72
C ALA A 81 5.43 0.40 12.20
N ALA A 82 4.26 0.21 12.80
CA ALA A 82 4.14 -0.28 14.18
C ALA A 82 4.78 -1.66 14.34
N HIS A 83 4.54 -2.59 13.39
CA HIS A 83 5.19 -3.90 13.41
C HIS A 83 6.71 -3.79 13.25
N VAL A 84 7.21 -2.87 12.41
CA VAL A 84 8.66 -2.64 12.25
C VAL A 84 9.26 -2.14 13.56
N LEU A 85 8.63 -1.18 14.22
CA LEU A 85 9.10 -0.65 15.51
C LEU A 85 9.16 -1.74 16.58
N VAL A 86 8.14 -2.60 16.66
CA VAL A 86 8.14 -3.73 17.59
C VAL A 86 9.26 -4.73 17.28
N LEU A 87 9.55 -4.98 16.00
CA LEU A 87 10.66 -5.85 15.61
C LEU A 87 12.02 -5.25 15.96
N LEU A 88 12.22 -3.97 15.69
CA LEU A 88 13.48 -3.27 15.94
C LEU A 88 13.76 -3.06 17.43
N THR A 89 12.71 -2.98 18.25
CA THR A 89 12.82 -2.80 19.71
C THR A 89 12.86 -4.12 20.48
N GLU A 90 12.87 -5.26 19.77
CA GLU A 90 12.83 -6.61 20.33
C GLU A 90 11.70 -6.86 21.37
N ARG A 91 10.68 -5.99 21.43
CA ARG A 91 9.51 -6.12 22.32
C ARG A 91 8.51 -7.15 21.78
N ARG A 92 9.01 -8.35 21.49
CA ARG A 92 8.22 -9.46 20.96
C ARG A 92 7.32 -9.98 22.08
N LYS A 93 6.00 -10.05 21.82
CA LYS A 93 5.18 -11.02 22.56
C LYS A 93 5.60 -12.40 22.05
N LEU A 94 6.29 -13.15 22.92
CA LEU A 94 6.51 -14.59 22.77
C LEU A 94 5.16 -15.31 22.67
#